data_AF-A0A857JRQ2-F1
#
_entry.id   AF-A0A857JRQ2-F1
#
_cell.length_a   1.000
_cell.length_b   1.000
_cell.length_c   1.000
_cell.angle_alpha   90.00
_cell.angle_beta   90.00
_cell.angle_gamma   90.00
#
_symmetry.space_group_name_H-M   'P 1'
#
loop_
_entity.id
_entity.type
_entity.pdbx_description
1 polymer ?
#
loop_
_entity_poly.entity_id
_entity_poly.type
_entity_poly.pdbx_seq_one_letter_code
_entity_poly.pdbx_strand_id
1 'polypeptide(L)'
;MRRLLILCVSCLILPLYAQTKAPSKMELLAMEYAQVVGQIELINVAIAQVNARCETSFTINPEFLPEVDYLLRKNMDYGFNEFVAWMESAAHTRIQARQMVDELIAEHGGCDATALNHWFRFLSAANERENLAFLRQNHMLIGLPKIPRSEQKIQRAFAQKVEHYQYLPYQEIRDLAQALDQGSYRYSLLSLSQSITKDSFKAQTLWQFAIDEFAKPEAYYALGKSLQSHAKDKALTAFTQSAEQGYSVAEIWLGTYYACNRDIPQASIWLEKAQKNGADSDYIDDIYAEINELGTPTNCVDGWVY
;
A
#
# COMPACT_ATOMS: atom_id res chain seq x y z
N MET A 1 1.27 -84.69 -6.30
CA MET A 1 -0.15 -84.87 -6.66
C MET A 1 -1.05 -84.40 -5.53
N ARG A 2 -1.82 -83.31 -5.74
CA ARG A 2 -3.06 -82.82 -5.06
C ARG A 2 -3.13 -81.30 -5.29
N ARG A 3 -3.73 -80.86 -6.41
CA ARG A 3 -5.14 -80.42 -6.62
C ARG A 3 -5.49 -79.07 -5.96
N LEU A 4 -5.81 -78.11 -6.84
CA LEU A 4 -6.47 -76.82 -6.63
C LEU A 4 -7.82 -76.90 -5.90
N LEU A 5 -8.18 -75.84 -5.17
CA LEU A 5 -9.50 -75.16 -5.17
C LEU A 5 -9.38 -73.85 -4.35
N ILE A 6 -9.17 -72.69 -4.99
CA ILE A 6 -10.15 -71.63 -5.28
C ILE A 6 -10.92 -71.14 -4.04
N LEU A 7 -10.54 -69.94 -3.56
CA LEU A 7 -11.41 -69.02 -2.84
C LEU A 7 -11.18 -67.63 -3.42
N CYS A 8 -12.09 -67.25 -4.33
CA CYS A 8 -12.22 -65.89 -4.85
C CYS A 8 -12.58 -64.95 -3.71
N VAL A 9 -11.66 -64.06 -3.33
CA VAL A 9 -12.01 -62.81 -2.66
C VAL A 9 -11.83 -61.70 -3.68
N SER A 10 -12.94 -61.34 -4.33
CA SER A 10 -13.07 -60.15 -5.14
C SER A 10 -12.89 -58.92 -4.25
N CYS A 11 -11.65 -58.44 -4.10
CA CYS A 11 -11.40 -57.07 -3.67
C CYS A 11 -11.83 -56.15 -4.80
N LEU A 12 -13.05 -55.61 -4.67
CA LEU A 12 -13.51 -54.41 -5.34
C LEU A 12 -12.49 -53.29 -5.09
N ILE A 13 -11.58 -53.08 -6.04
CA ILE A 13 -10.84 -51.82 -6.14
C ILE A 13 -11.84 -50.83 -6.73
N LEU A 14 -12.58 -50.15 -5.86
CA LEU A 14 -13.24 -48.91 -6.24
C LEU A 14 -12.12 -47.91 -6.55
N PRO A 15 -12.01 -47.39 -7.79
CA PRO A 15 -11.17 -46.24 -8.03
C PRO A 15 -11.82 -45.09 -7.27
N LEU A 16 -11.20 -44.67 -6.16
CA LEU A 16 -11.44 -43.36 -5.59
C LEU A 16 -10.97 -42.35 -6.64
N TYR A 17 -11.88 -42.02 -7.57
CA TYR A 17 -11.82 -40.79 -8.32
C TYR A 17 -11.91 -39.67 -7.28
N ALA A 18 -10.76 -39.23 -6.78
CA ALA A 18 -10.66 -37.92 -6.18
C ALA A 18 -10.99 -36.94 -7.30
N GLN A 19 -12.25 -36.54 -7.42
CA GLN A 19 -12.63 -35.37 -8.18
C GLN A 19 -11.92 -34.20 -7.51
N THR A 20 -10.77 -33.80 -8.06
CA THR A 20 -10.13 -32.55 -7.67
C THR A 20 -11.13 -31.46 -8.05
N LYS A 21 -11.87 -30.98 -7.05
CA LYS A 21 -12.80 -29.87 -7.21
C LYS A 21 -12.01 -28.69 -7.78
N ALA A 22 -12.57 -28.00 -8.77
CA ALA A 22 -11.94 -26.80 -9.31
C ALA A 22 -11.65 -25.81 -8.17
N PRO A 23 -10.50 -25.12 -8.18
CA PRO A 23 -10.13 -24.20 -7.13
C PRO A 23 -11.16 -23.06 -7.03
N SER A 24 -11.47 -22.70 -5.79
CA SER A 24 -12.30 -21.55 -5.46
C SER A 24 -11.62 -20.24 -5.86
N LYS A 25 -12.38 -19.14 -5.91
CA LYS A 25 -11.84 -17.80 -6.17
C LYS A 25 -10.75 -17.41 -5.15
N MET A 26 -10.89 -17.82 -3.89
CA MET A 26 -9.90 -17.52 -2.84
C MET A 26 -8.62 -18.34 -3.02
N GLU A 27 -8.73 -19.61 -3.43
CA GLU A 27 -7.57 -20.44 -3.75
C GLU A 27 -6.83 -19.90 -4.98
N LEU A 28 -7.55 -19.48 -6.01
CA LEU A 28 -6.95 -18.82 -7.18
C LEU A 28 -6.21 -17.54 -6.78
N LEU A 29 -6.81 -16.71 -5.93
CA LEU A 29 -6.16 -15.50 -5.41
C LEU A 29 -4.90 -15.82 -4.60
N ALA A 30 -4.95 -16.86 -3.75
CA ALA A 30 -3.79 -17.31 -2.99
C ALA A 30 -2.65 -17.79 -3.88
N MET A 31 -2.97 -18.53 -4.95
CA MET A 31 -2.00 -18.96 -5.96
C MET A 31 -1.38 -17.76 -6.69
N GLU A 32 -2.18 -16.75 -7.02
CA GLU A 32 -1.71 -15.54 -7.69
C GLU A 32 -0.77 -14.72 -6.78
N TYR A 33 -1.12 -14.53 -5.50
CA TYR A 33 -0.22 -13.93 -4.51
C TYR A 33 1.09 -14.70 -4.38
N ALA A 34 1.03 -16.03 -4.29
CA ALA A 34 2.22 -16.87 -4.20
C ALA A 34 3.12 -16.72 -5.44
N GLN A 35 2.53 -16.68 -6.63
CA GLN A 35 3.25 -16.45 -7.88
C GLN A 35 3.90 -15.06 -7.91
N VAL A 36 3.13 -14.01 -7.64
CA VAL A 36 3.61 -12.62 -7.68
C VAL A 36 4.75 -12.39 -6.68
N VAL A 37 4.57 -12.78 -5.41
CA VAL A 37 5.60 -12.58 -4.39
C VAL A 37 6.83 -13.46 -4.68
N GLY A 38 6.62 -14.68 -5.18
CA GLY A 38 7.70 -15.57 -5.61
C GLY A 38 8.53 -15.01 -6.77
N GLN A 39 7.88 -14.41 -7.77
CA GLN A 39 8.56 -13.75 -8.89
C GLN A 39 9.36 -12.52 -8.45
N ILE A 40 8.79 -11.69 -7.56
CA ILE A 40 9.50 -10.55 -6.98
C ILE A 40 10.78 -11.02 -6.29
N GLU A 41 10.69 -12.02 -5.41
CA GLU A 41 11.86 -12.56 -4.70
C GLU A 41 12.88 -13.19 -5.66
N LEU A 42 12.41 -13.95 -6.66
CA LEU A 42 13.27 -14.55 -7.68
C LEU A 42 14.10 -13.49 -8.42
N ILE A 43 13.46 -12.41 -8.86
CA ILE A 43 14.12 -11.31 -9.56
C ILE A 43 15.13 -10.61 -8.64
N ASN A 44 14.77 -10.33 -7.38
CA ASN A 44 15.67 -9.69 -6.42
C ASN A 44 16.93 -10.54 -6.17
N VAL A 45 16.75 -11.84 -5.95
CA VAL A 45 17.87 -12.77 -5.75
C VAL A 45 18.71 -12.89 -7.01
N ALA A 46 18.10 -12.92 -8.20
CA ALA A 46 18.84 -12.98 -9.46
C ALA A 46 19.68 -11.71 -9.70
N ILE A 47 19.12 -10.52 -9.47
CA ILE A 47 19.86 -9.24 -9.61
C ILE A 47 21.05 -9.22 -8.66
N ALA A 48 20.86 -9.63 -7.41
CA ALA A 48 21.95 -9.73 -6.44
C ALA A 48 23.05 -10.71 -6.89
N GLN A 49 22.68 -11.84 -7.50
CA GLN A 49 23.64 -12.80 -8.05
C GLN A 49 24.39 -12.24 -9.27
N VAL A 50 23.73 -11.51 -10.16
CA VAL A 50 24.38 -10.82 -11.29
C VAL A 50 25.39 -9.79 -10.78
N ASN A 51 24.98 -8.94 -9.82
CA ASN A 51 25.89 -7.96 -9.20
C ASN A 51 27.13 -8.62 -8.60
N ALA A 52 26.95 -9.72 -7.87
CA ALA A 52 28.06 -10.43 -7.26
C ALA A 52 28.99 -11.12 -8.27
N ARG A 53 28.44 -11.71 -9.35
CA ARG A 53 29.21 -12.51 -10.32
C ARG A 53 29.86 -11.70 -11.43
N CYS A 54 29.18 -10.65 -11.86
CA CYS A 54 29.60 -9.79 -12.97
C CYS A 54 30.12 -8.43 -12.50
N GLU A 55 30.30 -8.24 -11.18
CA GLU A 55 30.81 -7.01 -10.57
C GLU A 55 30.01 -5.76 -10.98
N THR A 56 28.68 -5.92 -11.15
CA THR A 56 27.76 -4.84 -11.50
C THR A 56 27.14 -4.20 -10.25
N SER A 57 26.52 -3.03 -10.43
CA SER A 57 25.86 -2.26 -9.38
C SER A 57 24.40 -1.96 -9.72
N PHE A 58 23.66 -2.93 -10.23
CA PHE A 58 22.24 -2.76 -10.53
C PHE A 58 21.44 -2.59 -9.24
N THR A 59 20.66 -1.51 -9.17
CA THR A 59 19.80 -1.18 -8.04
C THR A 59 18.38 -0.97 -8.54
N ILE A 60 17.44 -1.76 -8.02
CA ILE A 60 16.01 -1.49 -8.21
C ILE A 60 15.62 -0.18 -7.52
N ASN A 61 14.47 0.38 -7.90
CA ASN A 61 13.91 1.53 -7.19
C ASN A 61 13.88 1.25 -5.67
N PRO A 62 14.53 2.06 -4.82
CA PRO A 62 14.57 1.85 -3.38
C PRO A 62 13.19 1.74 -2.71
N GLU A 63 12.16 2.35 -3.30
CA GLU A 63 10.79 2.33 -2.78
C GLU A 63 10.01 1.05 -3.14
N PHE A 64 10.48 0.27 -4.14
CA PHE A 64 9.75 -0.88 -4.68
C PHE A 64 9.45 -1.92 -3.60
N LEU A 65 10.48 -2.39 -2.89
CA LEU A 65 10.31 -3.40 -1.83
C LEU A 65 9.54 -2.87 -0.61
N PRO A 66 9.78 -1.65 -0.12
CA PRO A 66 8.93 -1.00 0.88
C PRO A 66 7.45 -0.96 0.49
N GLU A 67 7.12 -0.65 -0.77
CA GLU A 67 5.74 -0.66 -1.25
C GLU A 67 5.15 -2.06 -1.31
N VAL A 68 5.89 -3.04 -1.82
CA VAL A 68 5.49 -4.45 -1.80
C VAL A 68 5.19 -4.90 -0.37
N ASP A 69 6.10 -4.64 0.58
CA ASP A 69 5.89 -4.99 2.00
C ASP A 69 4.65 -4.31 2.60
N TYR A 70 4.46 -3.02 2.30
CA TYR A 70 3.27 -2.29 2.73
C TYR A 70 1.98 -2.93 2.20
N LEU A 71 1.90 -3.18 0.89
CA LEU A 71 0.70 -3.75 0.26
C LEU A 71 0.40 -5.15 0.77
N LEU A 72 1.41 -6.01 0.94
CA LEU A 72 1.21 -7.34 1.50
C LEU A 72 0.69 -7.26 2.95
N ARG A 73 1.26 -6.39 3.79
CA ARG A 73 0.74 -6.22 5.16
C ARG A 73 -0.71 -5.76 5.15
N LYS A 74 -1.08 -4.85 4.26
CA LYS A 74 -2.45 -4.30 4.19
C LYS A 74 -3.45 -5.26 3.56
N ASN A 75 -3.04 -6.09 2.61
CA ASN A 75 -3.95 -6.96 1.86
C ASN A 75 -4.07 -8.37 2.46
N MET A 76 -3.03 -8.87 3.13
CA MET A 76 -2.97 -10.27 3.56
C MET A 76 -2.35 -10.50 4.94
N ASP A 77 -2.07 -9.43 5.69
CA ASP A 77 -1.49 -9.46 7.04
C ASP A 77 -0.04 -9.98 7.14
N TYR A 78 0.65 -10.25 6.04
CA TYR A 78 2.06 -10.69 6.04
C TYR A 78 2.97 -9.59 5.51
N GLY A 79 4.13 -9.39 6.13
CA GLY A 79 5.24 -8.68 5.49
C GLY A 79 5.89 -9.53 4.38
N PHE A 80 6.64 -8.88 3.49
CA PHE A 80 7.25 -9.57 2.34
C PHE A 80 8.13 -10.76 2.77
N ASN A 81 9.07 -10.52 3.69
CA ASN A 81 9.95 -11.57 4.20
C ASN A 81 9.20 -12.62 5.03
N GLU A 82 8.14 -12.24 5.73
CA GLU A 82 7.30 -13.18 6.49
C GLU A 82 6.59 -14.16 5.53
N PHE A 83 6.11 -13.66 4.38
CA PHE A 83 5.44 -14.48 3.38
C PHE A 83 6.42 -15.40 2.64
N VAL A 84 7.58 -14.86 2.20
CA VAL A 84 8.64 -15.66 1.55
C VAL A 84 9.11 -16.79 2.46
N ALA A 85 9.30 -16.51 3.75
CA ALA A 85 9.68 -17.53 4.73
C ALA A 85 8.59 -18.59 4.92
N TRP A 86 7.32 -18.17 4.98
CA TRP A 86 6.17 -19.09 5.11
C TRP A 86 6.03 -20.04 3.93
N MET A 87 6.37 -19.60 2.71
CA MET A 87 6.35 -20.42 1.50
C MET A 87 7.52 -21.43 1.41
N GLU A 88 8.40 -21.50 2.41
CA GLU A 88 9.62 -22.35 2.44
C GLU A 88 10.50 -22.24 1.17
N SER A 89 10.39 -21.10 0.46
CA SER A 89 10.87 -20.97 -0.91
C SER A 89 12.33 -20.54 -1.01
N ALA A 90 12.94 -20.00 0.04
CA ALA A 90 14.25 -19.34 -0.04
C ALA A 90 15.37 -20.22 -0.66
N ALA A 91 15.38 -21.53 -0.39
CA ALA A 91 16.35 -22.45 -1.01
C ALA A 91 16.03 -22.69 -2.49
N HIS A 92 14.76 -22.95 -2.82
CA HIS A 92 14.29 -23.17 -4.18
C HIS A 92 14.49 -21.92 -5.05
N THR A 93 14.17 -20.73 -4.53
CA THR A 93 14.33 -19.46 -5.23
C THR A 93 15.79 -19.16 -5.54
N ARG A 94 16.73 -19.48 -4.64
CA ARG A 94 18.17 -19.33 -4.93
C ARG A 94 18.66 -20.26 -6.03
N ILE A 95 18.14 -21.49 -6.09
CA ILE A 95 18.46 -22.45 -7.15
C ILE A 95 17.92 -21.95 -8.50
N GLN A 96 16.66 -21.54 -8.54
CA GLN A 96 16.03 -21.00 -9.75
C GLN A 96 16.72 -19.70 -10.22
N ALA A 97 17.05 -18.80 -9.31
CA ALA A 97 17.79 -17.58 -9.63
C ALA A 97 19.16 -17.90 -10.22
N ARG A 98 19.87 -18.91 -9.67
CA ARG A 98 21.16 -19.35 -10.19
C ARG A 98 21.03 -19.87 -11.62
N GLN A 99 20.04 -20.73 -11.89
CA GLN A 99 19.76 -21.24 -13.23
C GLN A 99 19.49 -20.10 -14.22
N MET A 100 18.62 -19.16 -13.84
CA MET A 100 18.29 -18.00 -14.66
C MET A 100 19.52 -17.13 -14.98
N VAL A 101 20.43 -16.95 -14.00
CA VAL A 101 21.67 -16.18 -14.20
C VAL A 101 22.71 -16.96 -15.00
N ASP A 102 22.80 -18.28 -14.82
CA ASP A 102 23.68 -19.14 -15.62
C ASP A 102 23.30 -19.13 -17.09
N GLU A 103 22.00 -19.25 -17.39
CA GLU A 103 21.45 -19.16 -18.75
C GLU A 103 21.75 -17.80 -19.38
N LEU A 104 21.45 -16.70 -18.67
CA LEU A 104 21.74 -15.33 -19.12
C LEU A 104 23.21 -15.15 -19.51
N ILE A 105 24.14 -15.59 -18.66
CA ILE A 105 25.57 -15.43 -18.91
C ILE A 105 26.03 -16.33 -20.06
N ALA A 106 25.54 -17.56 -20.13
CA ALA A 106 25.93 -18.52 -21.17
C ALA A 106 25.48 -18.07 -22.56
N GLU A 107 24.25 -17.60 -22.71
CA GLU A 107 23.68 -17.17 -24.00
C GLU A 107 24.37 -15.93 -24.59
N HIS A 108 24.97 -15.08 -23.73
CA HIS A 108 25.63 -13.85 -24.14
C HIS A 108 27.17 -13.92 -24.10
N GLY A 109 27.74 -15.11 -23.91
CA GLY A 109 29.20 -15.32 -23.97
C GLY A 109 29.96 -14.73 -22.78
N GLY A 110 29.30 -14.55 -21.63
CA GLY A 110 29.89 -13.96 -20.42
C GLY A 110 29.06 -12.82 -19.85
N CYS A 111 29.70 -12.01 -19.00
CA CYS A 111 29.10 -10.82 -18.41
C CYS A 111 29.06 -9.63 -19.40
N ASP A 112 28.35 -9.79 -20.52
CA ASP A 112 28.18 -8.70 -21.49
C ASP A 112 27.35 -7.56 -20.91
N ALA A 113 27.92 -6.35 -20.86
CA ALA A 113 27.28 -5.22 -20.22
C ALA A 113 25.96 -4.80 -20.90
N THR A 114 25.85 -4.96 -22.22
CA THR A 114 24.63 -4.56 -22.95
C THR A 114 23.48 -5.52 -22.64
N ALA A 115 23.76 -6.81 -22.69
CA ALA A 115 22.81 -7.86 -22.35
C ALA A 115 22.33 -7.75 -20.89
N LEU A 116 23.26 -7.58 -19.94
CA LEU A 116 22.93 -7.45 -18.52
C LEU A 116 22.07 -6.19 -18.25
N ASN A 117 22.36 -5.06 -18.89
CA ASN A 117 21.55 -3.85 -18.78
C ASN A 117 20.14 -4.05 -19.35
N HIS A 118 20.02 -4.70 -20.51
CA HIS A 118 18.73 -4.99 -21.13
C HIS A 118 17.90 -5.93 -20.25
N TRP A 119 18.51 -7.01 -19.75
CA TRP A 119 17.89 -7.95 -18.83
C TRP A 119 17.42 -7.28 -17.54
N PHE A 120 18.26 -6.46 -16.91
CA PHE A 120 17.90 -5.75 -15.67
C PHE A 120 16.72 -4.80 -15.87
N ARG A 121 16.72 -4.03 -16.97
CA ARG A 121 15.60 -3.13 -17.31
C ARG A 121 14.32 -3.90 -17.58
N PHE A 122 14.41 -5.01 -18.32
CA PHE A 122 13.26 -5.84 -18.64
C PHE A 122 12.59 -6.39 -17.37
N LEU A 123 13.36 -7.03 -16.49
CA LEU A 123 12.81 -7.61 -15.25
C LEU A 123 12.28 -6.56 -14.29
N SER A 124 13.00 -5.45 -14.11
CA SER A 124 12.54 -4.36 -13.25
C SER A 124 11.23 -3.75 -13.77
N ALA A 125 11.12 -3.54 -15.09
CA ALA A 125 9.90 -3.04 -15.71
C ALA A 125 8.75 -4.05 -15.69
N ALA A 126 9.02 -5.36 -15.74
CA ALA A 126 8.01 -6.40 -15.58
C ALA A 126 7.47 -6.43 -14.14
N ASN A 127 8.35 -6.35 -13.15
CA ASN A 127 7.98 -6.27 -11.73
C ASN A 127 7.04 -5.10 -11.43
N GLU A 128 7.32 -3.92 -11.98
CA GLU A 128 6.48 -2.74 -11.81
C GLU A 128 5.12 -2.88 -12.51
N ARG A 129 5.12 -3.29 -13.78
CA ARG A 129 3.90 -3.32 -14.62
C ARG A 129 2.95 -4.47 -14.29
N GLU A 130 3.47 -5.58 -13.79
CA GLU A 130 2.69 -6.80 -13.55
C GLU A 130 2.55 -7.06 -12.06
N ASN A 131 3.66 -7.34 -11.38
CA ASN A 131 3.66 -7.81 -9.99
C ASN A 131 3.19 -6.73 -9.00
N LEU A 132 3.79 -5.55 -9.03
CA LEU A 132 3.38 -4.45 -8.14
C LEU A 132 1.99 -3.91 -8.52
N ALA A 133 1.67 -3.87 -9.81
CA ALA A 133 0.34 -3.50 -10.29
C ALA A 133 -0.76 -4.43 -9.75
N PHE A 134 -0.51 -5.74 -9.67
CA PHE A 134 -1.42 -6.68 -9.01
C PHE A 134 -1.63 -6.34 -7.54
N LEU A 135 -0.55 -6.11 -6.77
CA LEU A 135 -0.64 -5.82 -5.34
C LEU A 135 -1.40 -4.51 -5.05
N ARG A 136 -1.29 -3.52 -5.94
CA ARG A 136 -2.02 -2.24 -5.85
C ARG A 136 -3.53 -2.36 -6.08
N GLN A 137 -4.03 -3.49 -6.60
CA GLN A 137 -5.47 -3.74 -6.75
C GLN A 137 -6.18 -4.00 -5.42
N ASN A 138 -5.43 -4.15 -4.31
CA ASN A 138 -5.96 -4.26 -2.94
C ASN A 138 -6.93 -5.45 -2.73
N HIS A 139 -6.72 -6.54 -3.47
CA HIS A 139 -7.48 -7.77 -3.28
C HIS A 139 -7.10 -8.41 -1.94
N MET A 140 -8.00 -8.34 -0.94
CA MET A 140 -7.73 -8.92 0.36
C MET A 140 -7.68 -10.45 0.32
N LEU A 141 -6.57 -11.02 0.77
CA LEU A 141 -6.40 -12.46 0.94
C LEU A 141 -6.48 -12.80 2.44
N ILE A 142 -7.58 -13.44 2.82
CA ILE A 142 -7.88 -13.82 4.20
C ILE A 142 -7.79 -15.34 4.37
N GLY A 143 -7.74 -15.81 5.62
CA GLY A 143 -7.71 -17.24 5.94
C GLY A 143 -6.30 -17.86 5.96
N LEU A 144 -5.26 -17.04 5.79
CA LEU A 144 -3.88 -17.45 6.05
C LEU A 144 -3.63 -17.63 7.55
N PRO A 145 -2.63 -18.43 7.94
CA PRO A 145 -2.22 -18.56 9.33
C PRO A 145 -1.93 -17.19 9.96
N LYS A 146 -2.41 -16.96 11.18
CA LYS A 146 -2.21 -15.67 11.85
C LYS A 146 -0.76 -15.51 12.31
N ILE A 147 -0.16 -14.36 12.04
CA ILE A 147 1.11 -13.95 12.66
C ILE A 147 0.79 -13.18 13.95
N PRO A 148 1.12 -13.71 15.14
CA PRO A 148 0.92 -12.96 16.37
C PRO A 148 1.86 -11.76 16.42
N ARG A 149 1.30 -10.56 16.64
CA ARG A 149 2.06 -9.32 16.83
C ARG A 149 1.71 -8.72 18.18
N SER A 150 2.68 -8.65 19.08
CA SER A 150 2.52 -7.93 20.35
C SER A 150 2.52 -6.42 20.10
N GLU A 151 1.84 -5.66 20.97
CA GLU A 151 1.84 -4.19 20.95
C GLU A 151 3.26 -3.61 20.83
N GLN A 152 4.20 -4.13 21.62
CA GLN A 152 5.59 -3.69 21.62
C GLN A 152 6.28 -3.91 20.26
N LYS A 153 5.93 -4.98 19.52
CA LYS A 153 6.50 -5.25 18.17
C LYS A 153 5.96 -4.22 17.17
N ILE A 154 4.67 -3.88 17.26
CA ILE A 154 4.04 -2.88 16.40
C ILE A 154 4.65 -1.49 16.67
N GLN A 155 4.77 -1.09 17.93
CA GLN A 155 5.36 0.19 18.31
C GLN A 155 6.82 0.33 17.88
N ARG A 156 7.62 -0.75 17.99
CA ARG A 156 9.01 -0.75 17.50
C ARG A 156 9.07 -0.60 15.98
N ALA A 157 8.24 -1.35 15.24
CA ALA A 157 8.17 -1.25 13.79
C ALA A 157 7.73 0.16 13.35
N PHE A 158 6.75 0.74 14.06
CA PHE A 158 6.31 2.12 13.86
C PHE A 158 7.47 3.11 14.04
N ALA A 159 8.18 3.04 15.18
CA ALA A 159 9.30 3.94 15.46
C ALA A 159 10.41 3.84 14.40
N GLN A 160 10.78 2.62 13.99
CA GLN A 160 11.76 2.39 12.93
C GLN A 160 11.33 3.00 11.59
N LYS A 161 10.05 2.85 11.23
CA LYS A 161 9.50 3.42 9.99
C LYS A 161 9.42 4.96 10.05
N VAL A 162 9.09 5.54 11.19
CA VAL A 162 9.13 7.01 11.40
C VAL A 162 10.55 7.58 11.33
N GLU A 163 11.57 6.76 11.61
CA GLU A 163 12.97 7.18 11.50
C GLU A 163 13.50 7.11 10.06
N HIS A 164 12.98 6.18 9.25
CA HIS A 164 13.42 5.90 7.87
C HIS A 164 12.34 6.19 6.82
N TYR A 165 11.43 7.12 7.11
CA TYR A 165 10.24 7.39 6.29
C TYR A 165 10.55 7.86 4.87
N GLN A 166 11.74 8.41 4.62
CA GLN A 166 12.17 8.91 3.32
C GLN A 166 12.32 7.82 2.24
N TYR A 167 12.29 6.55 2.65
CA TYR A 167 12.37 5.39 1.75
C TYR A 167 11.05 4.62 1.68
N LEU A 168 9.97 5.17 2.22
CA LEU A 168 8.67 4.51 2.30
C LEU A 168 7.71 5.06 1.24
N PRO A 169 6.75 4.25 0.76
CA PRO A 169 5.74 4.73 -0.16
C PRO A 169 4.84 5.76 0.53
N TYR A 170 4.25 6.66 -0.27
CA TYR A 170 3.32 7.69 0.20
C TYR A 170 2.27 7.18 1.19
N GLN A 171 1.62 6.04 0.89
CA GLN A 171 0.55 5.51 1.74
C GLN A 171 1.06 5.12 3.13
N GLU A 172 2.30 4.62 3.22
CA GLU A 172 2.88 4.30 4.52
C GLU A 172 3.25 5.56 5.30
N ILE A 173 3.85 6.56 4.65
CA ILE A 173 4.14 7.86 5.27
C ILE A 173 2.86 8.50 5.80
N ARG A 174 1.79 8.45 5.00
CA ARG A 174 0.46 8.95 5.38
C ARG A 174 -0.07 8.25 6.63
N ASP A 175 -0.01 6.91 6.67
CA ASP A 175 -0.48 6.14 7.82
C ASP A 175 0.36 6.42 9.08
N LEU A 176 1.67 6.63 8.93
CA LEU A 176 2.56 7.00 10.04
C LEU A 176 2.22 8.39 10.58
N ALA A 177 2.06 9.37 9.69
CA ALA A 177 1.72 10.74 10.08
C ALA A 177 0.34 10.81 10.76
N GLN A 178 -0.67 10.12 10.22
CA GLN A 178 -1.99 10.00 10.86
C GLN A 178 -1.89 9.33 12.24
N ALA A 179 -1.05 8.31 12.40
CA ALA A 179 -0.84 7.68 13.69
C ALA A 179 -0.19 8.62 14.71
N LEU A 180 0.72 9.50 14.29
CA LEU A 180 1.31 10.54 15.14
C LEU A 180 0.27 11.61 15.55
N ASP A 181 -0.73 11.89 14.70
CA ASP A 181 -1.81 12.81 15.04
C ASP A 181 -2.88 12.18 15.95
N GLN A 182 -3.26 10.93 15.65
CA GLN A 182 -4.44 10.28 16.21
C GLN A 182 -4.14 9.29 17.34
N GLY A 183 -2.90 8.77 17.43
CA GLY A 183 -2.47 7.79 18.43
C GLY A 183 -2.80 6.33 18.08
N SER A 184 -3.30 6.08 16.86
CA SER A 184 -3.69 4.75 16.38
C SER A 184 -2.95 4.41 15.09
N TYR A 185 -2.33 3.23 15.04
CA TYR A 185 -1.54 2.78 13.90
C TYR A 185 -1.93 1.36 13.48
N ARG A 186 -2.50 1.26 12.28
CA ARG A 186 -2.77 -0.03 11.63
C ARG A 186 -1.51 -0.51 10.92
N TYR A 187 -0.73 -1.38 11.56
CA TYR A 187 0.49 -1.92 10.96
C TYR A 187 0.21 -2.85 9.77
N SER A 188 -0.83 -3.68 9.87
CA SER A 188 -1.24 -4.66 8.86
C SER A 188 -2.76 -4.89 8.90
N LEU A 189 -3.29 -5.73 8.01
CA LEU A 189 -4.72 -6.00 7.87
C LEU A 189 -5.38 -6.30 9.22
N LEU A 190 -4.75 -7.14 10.04
CA LEU A 190 -5.30 -7.65 11.30
C LEU A 190 -4.57 -7.12 12.55
N SER A 191 -3.56 -6.25 12.39
CA SER A 191 -2.75 -5.74 13.50
C SER A 191 -2.88 -4.21 13.65
N LEU A 192 -3.36 -3.78 14.81
CA LEU A 192 -3.62 -2.40 15.17
C LEU A 192 -2.99 -2.10 16.53
N SER A 193 -2.26 -1.00 16.62
CA SER A 193 -1.90 -0.36 17.89
C SER A 193 -2.83 0.83 18.12
N GLN A 194 -3.36 0.98 19.33
CA GLN A 194 -4.16 2.15 19.74
C GLN A 194 -3.43 3.02 20.77
N SER A 195 -2.13 2.78 20.95
CA SER A 195 -1.33 3.41 22.01
C SER A 195 -0.06 4.08 21.49
N ILE A 196 -0.09 4.54 20.23
CA ILE A 196 0.99 5.37 19.69
C ILE A 196 0.98 6.70 20.42
N THR A 197 2.15 7.12 20.91
CA THR A 197 2.32 8.46 21.50
C THR A 197 2.17 9.50 20.41
N LYS A 198 1.24 10.44 20.60
CA LYS A 198 1.00 11.52 19.64
C LYS A 198 2.19 12.48 19.57
N ASP A 199 2.52 12.91 18.37
CA ASP A 199 3.56 13.90 18.10
C ASP A 199 3.20 14.68 16.84
N SER A 200 2.44 15.76 17.02
CA SER A 200 1.97 16.60 15.91
C SER A 200 3.10 17.30 15.17
N PHE A 201 4.25 17.58 15.81
CA PHE A 201 5.38 18.20 15.11
C PHE A 201 6.05 17.19 14.16
N LYS A 202 6.22 15.95 14.62
CA LYS A 202 6.72 14.89 13.75
C LYS A 202 5.71 14.54 12.65
N ALA A 203 4.40 14.55 12.94
CA ALA A 203 3.37 14.39 11.93
C ALA A 203 3.47 15.46 10.83
N GLN A 204 3.57 16.74 11.21
CA GLN A 204 3.79 17.85 10.27
C GLN A 204 5.05 17.66 9.41
N THR A 205 6.13 17.15 10.01
CA THR A 205 7.38 16.86 9.28
C THR A 205 7.15 15.80 8.20
N LEU A 206 6.41 14.74 8.51
CA LEU A 206 6.07 13.69 7.54
C LEU A 206 5.11 14.22 6.47
N TRP A 207 4.13 15.07 6.84
CA TRP A 207 3.23 15.69 5.87
C TRP A 207 3.95 16.63 4.91
N GLN A 208 4.87 17.44 5.41
CA GLN A 208 5.70 18.31 4.57
C GLN A 208 6.55 17.50 3.61
N PHE A 209 7.22 16.44 4.07
CA PHE A 209 7.96 15.55 3.19
C PHE A 209 7.07 14.92 2.12
N ALA A 210 5.87 14.44 2.51
CA ALA A 210 4.94 13.84 1.56
C ALA A 210 4.46 14.83 0.48
N ILE A 211 4.33 16.12 0.84
CA ILE A 211 4.04 17.20 -0.10
C ILE A 211 5.21 17.42 -1.06
N ASP A 212 6.42 17.54 -0.52
CA ASP A 212 7.63 17.85 -1.30
C ASP A 212 7.95 16.73 -2.30
N GLU A 213 7.76 15.47 -1.90
CA GLU A 213 8.10 14.29 -2.71
C GLU A 213 6.96 13.87 -3.66
N PHE A 214 5.71 13.85 -3.18
CA PHE A 214 4.59 13.24 -3.93
C PHE A 214 3.51 14.23 -4.35
N ALA A 215 3.51 15.44 -3.79
CA ALA A 215 2.53 16.51 -4.05
C ALA A 215 1.07 16.03 -4.00
N LYS A 216 0.72 15.13 -3.06
CA LYS A 216 -0.62 14.56 -2.96
C LYS A 216 -1.59 15.48 -2.21
N PRO A 217 -2.84 15.62 -2.67
CA PRO A 217 -3.76 16.57 -2.08
C PRO A 217 -4.13 16.23 -0.64
N GLU A 218 -4.18 14.95 -0.26
CA GLU A 218 -4.54 14.58 1.12
C GLU A 218 -3.44 14.98 2.11
N ALA A 219 -2.16 15.03 1.68
CA ALA A 219 -1.06 15.54 2.49
C ALA A 219 -1.17 17.04 2.72
N TYR A 220 -1.50 17.82 1.67
CA TYR A 220 -1.81 19.24 1.80
C TYR A 220 -2.96 19.50 2.77
N TYR A 221 -4.06 18.73 2.66
CA TYR A 221 -5.20 18.85 3.56
C TYR A 221 -4.84 18.53 5.02
N ALA A 222 -4.11 17.44 5.25
CA ALA A 222 -3.68 17.04 6.59
C ALA A 222 -2.74 18.07 7.23
N LEU A 223 -1.79 18.62 6.46
CA LEU A 223 -0.94 19.72 6.92
C LEU A 223 -1.78 20.97 7.26
N GLY A 224 -2.74 21.33 6.41
CA GLY A 224 -3.69 22.41 6.67
C GLY A 224 -4.41 22.26 8.00
N LYS A 225 -4.99 21.07 8.27
CA LYS A 225 -5.65 20.76 9.55
C LYS A 225 -4.69 20.90 10.73
N SER A 226 -3.45 20.44 10.60
CA SER A 226 -2.48 20.55 11.68
C SER A 226 -2.06 22.01 11.97
N LEU A 227 -1.98 22.86 10.94
CA LEU A 227 -1.55 24.26 11.07
C LEU A 227 -2.67 25.21 11.52
N GLN A 228 -3.93 24.80 11.38
CA GLN A 228 -5.12 25.62 11.56
C GLN A 228 -5.16 26.42 12.87
N SER A 229 -4.65 25.84 13.97
CA SER A 229 -4.71 26.45 15.31
C SER A 229 -3.66 27.54 15.56
N HIS A 230 -2.54 27.53 14.83
CA HIS A 230 -1.39 28.38 15.15
C HIS A 230 -0.71 29.06 13.94
N ALA A 231 -1.09 28.70 12.71
CA ALA A 231 -0.53 29.26 11.48
C ALA A 231 -1.61 29.34 10.38
N LYS A 232 -2.69 30.07 10.67
CA LYS A 232 -3.89 30.22 9.84
C LYS A 232 -3.60 30.52 8.36
N ASP A 233 -2.70 31.46 8.06
CA ASP A 233 -2.38 31.81 6.67
C ASP A 233 -1.78 30.62 5.90
N LYS A 234 -0.84 29.91 6.53
CA LYS A 234 -0.23 28.71 5.95
C LYS A 234 -1.23 27.56 5.83
N ALA A 235 -2.12 27.41 6.82
CA ALA A 235 -3.18 26.42 6.78
C ALA A 235 -4.11 26.67 5.58
N LEU A 236 -4.56 27.92 5.39
CA LEU A 236 -5.38 28.31 4.26
C LEU A 236 -4.67 28.03 2.93
N THR A 237 -3.38 28.38 2.80
CA THR A 237 -2.60 28.03 1.60
C THR A 237 -2.62 26.52 1.32
N ALA A 238 -2.38 25.70 2.34
CA ALA A 238 -2.37 24.24 2.18
C ALA A 238 -3.76 23.69 1.80
N PHE A 239 -4.84 24.18 2.42
CA PHE A 239 -6.20 23.80 2.02
C PHE A 239 -6.52 24.20 0.58
N THR A 240 -6.12 25.40 0.16
CA THR A 240 -6.26 25.87 -1.23
C THR A 240 -5.53 24.96 -2.20
N GLN A 241 -4.26 24.63 -1.93
CA GLN A 241 -3.49 23.73 -2.80
C GLN A 241 -4.11 22.33 -2.89
N SER A 242 -4.66 21.81 -1.79
CA SER A 242 -5.38 20.53 -1.79
C SER A 242 -6.64 20.57 -2.65
N ALA A 243 -7.45 21.62 -2.48
CA ALA A 243 -8.70 21.80 -3.22
C ALA A 243 -8.47 22.05 -4.73
N GLU A 244 -7.43 22.80 -5.09
CA GLU A 244 -7.06 23.06 -6.49
C GLU A 244 -6.66 21.78 -7.25
N GLN A 245 -6.20 20.75 -6.53
CA GLN A 245 -5.92 19.43 -7.07
C GLN A 245 -7.18 18.53 -7.15
N GLY A 246 -8.36 19.06 -6.81
CA GLY A 246 -9.64 18.36 -6.90
C GLY A 246 -9.94 17.43 -5.73
N TYR A 247 -9.32 17.66 -4.56
CA TYR A 247 -9.67 16.88 -3.38
C TYR A 247 -10.93 17.41 -2.73
N SER A 248 -12.01 16.68 -2.95
CA SER A 248 -13.38 17.06 -2.57
C SER A 248 -13.53 17.46 -1.10
N VAL A 249 -12.79 16.82 -0.18
CA VAL A 249 -12.81 17.18 1.25
C VAL A 249 -12.22 18.58 1.49
N ALA A 250 -11.17 18.96 0.76
CA ALA A 250 -10.59 20.30 0.83
C ALA A 250 -11.47 21.34 0.11
N GLU A 251 -12.10 20.97 -1.01
CA GLU A 251 -13.05 21.84 -1.72
C GLU A 251 -14.28 22.14 -0.86
N ILE A 252 -14.85 21.14 -0.19
CA ILE A 252 -15.87 21.31 0.85
C ILE A 252 -15.38 22.28 1.91
N TRP A 253 -14.18 22.04 2.46
CA TRP A 253 -13.64 22.87 3.54
C TRP A 253 -13.50 24.34 3.10
N LEU A 254 -13.02 24.60 1.88
CA LEU A 254 -12.95 25.96 1.33
C LEU A 254 -14.34 26.56 1.11
N GLY A 255 -15.29 25.79 0.58
CA GLY A 255 -16.67 26.22 0.43
C GLY A 255 -17.27 26.70 1.76
N THR A 256 -17.13 25.87 2.80
CA THR A 256 -17.55 26.22 4.16
C THR A 256 -16.77 27.42 4.71
N TYR A 257 -15.45 27.50 4.47
CA TYR A 257 -14.62 28.62 4.92
C TYR A 257 -15.08 29.95 4.32
N TYR A 258 -15.35 30.02 3.02
CA TYR A 258 -15.87 31.23 2.38
C TYR A 258 -17.26 31.59 2.92
N ALA A 259 -18.11 30.60 3.18
CA ALA A 259 -19.41 30.82 3.81
C ALA A 259 -19.29 31.36 5.24
N CYS A 260 -18.34 30.86 6.05
CA CYS A 260 -18.01 31.42 7.36
C CYS A 260 -17.58 32.90 7.30
N ASN A 261 -16.99 33.31 6.17
CA ASN A 261 -16.57 34.69 5.90
C ASN A 261 -17.60 35.50 5.10
N ARG A 262 -18.83 34.96 4.94
CA ARG A 262 -19.95 35.58 4.21
C ARG A 262 -19.69 35.86 2.72
N ASP A 263 -18.72 35.16 2.13
CA ASP A 263 -18.48 35.17 0.68
C ASP A 263 -19.23 34.00 0.02
N ILE A 264 -20.56 34.14 -0.06
CA ILE A 264 -21.44 33.11 -0.61
C ILE A 264 -21.12 32.79 -2.09
N PRO A 265 -20.79 33.76 -2.96
CA PRO A 265 -20.36 33.45 -4.33
C PRO A 265 -19.14 32.52 -4.39
N GLN A 266 -18.09 32.77 -3.59
CA GLN A 266 -16.95 31.85 -3.54
C GLN A 266 -17.31 30.51 -2.90
N ALA A 267 -18.13 30.52 -1.86
CA ALA A 267 -18.61 29.29 -1.23
C ALA A 267 -19.28 28.38 -2.26
N SER A 268 -20.21 28.92 -3.06
CA SER A 268 -20.90 28.16 -4.10
C SER A 268 -19.97 27.58 -5.14
N ILE A 269 -18.98 28.35 -5.61
CA ILE A 269 -17.99 27.87 -6.59
C ILE A 269 -17.26 26.63 -6.08
N TRP A 270 -16.81 26.64 -4.83
CA TRP A 270 -16.06 25.52 -4.26
C TRP A 270 -16.94 24.32 -3.92
N LEU A 271 -18.14 24.54 -3.39
CA LEU A 271 -19.10 23.46 -3.13
C LEU A 271 -19.55 22.76 -4.42
N GLU A 272 -19.80 23.51 -5.50
CA GLU A 272 -20.12 22.92 -6.80
C GLU A 272 -18.94 22.11 -7.40
N LYS A 273 -17.69 22.57 -7.19
CA LYS A 273 -16.51 21.79 -7.59
C LYS A 273 -16.41 20.49 -6.80
N ALA A 274 -16.64 20.53 -5.50
CA ALA A 274 -16.65 19.35 -4.65
C ALA A 274 -17.66 18.30 -5.15
N GLN A 275 -18.89 18.72 -5.49
CA GLN A 275 -19.90 17.82 -6.09
C GLN A 275 -19.40 17.19 -7.40
N LYS A 276 -18.79 17.99 -8.29
CA LYS A 276 -18.21 17.49 -9.55
C LYS A 276 -17.09 16.48 -9.33
N ASN A 277 -16.34 16.63 -8.23
CA ASN A 277 -15.27 15.71 -7.83
C ASN A 277 -15.75 14.58 -6.90
N GLY A 278 -17.07 14.34 -6.84
CA GLY A 278 -17.65 13.18 -6.17
C GLY A 278 -17.83 13.33 -4.66
N ALA A 279 -17.87 14.55 -4.13
CA ALA A 279 -18.40 14.80 -2.79
C ALA A 279 -19.85 14.33 -2.68
N ASP A 280 -20.24 13.95 -1.45
CA ASP A 280 -21.62 13.64 -1.12
C ASP A 280 -22.50 14.89 -1.28
N SER A 281 -23.51 14.80 -2.16
CA SER A 281 -24.44 15.90 -2.40
C SER A 281 -25.25 16.24 -1.16
N ASP A 282 -25.66 15.25 -0.36
CA ASP A 282 -26.50 15.48 0.82
C ASP A 282 -25.75 16.35 1.84
N TYR A 283 -24.45 16.10 2.03
CA TYR A 283 -23.60 16.90 2.91
C TYR A 283 -23.43 18.34 2.42
N ILE A 284 -23.40 18.55 1.10
CA ILE A 284 -23.28 19.89 0.51
C ILE A 284 -24.62 20.64 0.58
N ASP A 285 -25.73 19.94 0.40
CA ASP A 285 -27.07 20.49 0.54
C ASP A 285 -27.34 20.93 1.98
N ASP A 286 -26.83 20.18 2.99
CA ASP A 286 -26.86 20.59 4.39
C ASP A 286 -26.12 21.92 4.62
N ILE A 287 -24.93 22.10 4.04
CA ILE A 287 -24.20 23.38 4.13
C ILE A 287 -25.01 24.53 3.51
N TYR A 288 -25.65 24.30 2.36
CA TYR A 288 -26.52 25.31 1.75
C TYR A 288 -27.75 25.62 2.60
N ALA A 289 -28.36 24.61 3.22
CA ALA A 289 -29.48 24.80 4.13
C ALA A 289 -29.07 25.67 5.33
N GLU A 290 -27.92 25.39 5.96
CA GLU A 290 -27.38 26.20 7.05
C GLU A 290 -27.12 27.66 6.62
N ILE A 291 -26.53 27.86 5.43
CA ILE A 291 -26.32 29.20 4.87
C ILE A 291 -27.66 29.94 4.70
N ASN A 292 -28.69 29.26 4.19
CA ASN A 292 -29.99 29.87 3.93
C ASN A 292 -30.78 30.16 5.20
N GLU A 293 -30.73 29.27 6.19
CA GLU A 293 -31.52 29.37 7.43
C GLU A 293 -30.82 30.24 8.48
N LEU A 294 -29.50 30.13 8.61
CA LEU A 294 -28.71 30.74 9.67
C LEU A 294 -27.78 31.86 9.18
N GLY A 295 -27.61 32.00 7.85
CA GLY A 295 -26.70 32.96 7.24
C GLY A 295 -25.22 32.54 7.27
N THR A 296 -24.90 31.40 7.88
CA THR A 296 -23.54 30.84 7.98
C THR A 296 -23.60 29.37 8.42
N PRO A 297 -22.63 28.53 8.04
CA PRO A 297 -22.54 27.15 8.53
C PRO A 297 -22.41 27.04 10.05
N THR A 298 -22.93 25.95 10.63
CA THR A 298 -22.97 25.76 12.10
C THR A 298 -21.60 25.51 12.72
N ASN A 299 -20.62 25.11 11.91
CA ASN A 299 -19.25 24.83 12.33
C ASN A 299 -18.28 26.02 12.18
N CYS A 300 -18.82 27.24 12.01
CA CYS A 300 -18.02 28.46 11.93
C CYS A 300 -17.66 29.02 13.32
N VAL A 301 -16.36 29.17 13.59
CA VAL A 301 -15.82 29.88 14.77
C VAL A 301 -14.81 30.92 14.30
N ASP A 302 -15.09 32.20 14.55
CA ASP A 302 -14.25 33.35 14.15
C ASP A 302 -13.82 33.31 12.67
N GLY A 303 -14.75 32.96 11.78
CA GLY A 303 -14.50 32.86 10.33
C GLY A 303 -13.74 31.60 9.89
N TRP A 304 -13.63 30.59 10.75
CA TRP A 304 -12.92 29.32 10.47
C TRP A 304 -13.82 28.10 10.70
N VAL A 305 -13.55 27.02 9.96
CA VAL A 305 -14.32 25.76 9.97
C VAL A 305 -13.76 24.78 11.01
N TYR A 306 -14.56 24.32 11.98
CA TYR A 306 -14.11 23.40 13.05
C TYR A 306 -14.80 22.04 13.07
#